data_AF-A0AAU5FRJ3-F1
#
_entry.id   AF-A0AAU5FRJ3-F1
#
_cell.length_a   1.000
_cell.length_b   1.000
_cell.length_c   1.000
_cell.angle_alpha   90.00
_cell.angle_beta   90.00
_cell.angle_gamma   90.00
#
_symmetry.space_group_name_H-M   'P 1'
#
loop_
_entity.id
_entity.type
_entity.pdbx_description
1 polymer ?
#
loop_
_entity_poly.entity_id
_entity_poly.type
_entity_poly.pdbx_seq_one_letter_code
_entity_poly.pdbx_strand_id
1 'polypeptide(L)'
;MRDEVKPLLDRLLADVREALPLETMWAHGSLALGDYQPGRSDLDMVAVVRSEITPAQRQRVGLLHKKLDADLPEAAKLHCSYMVRSTLADTGARHLTWAHRHLQERDVTPVSRRELRTGDLSLFGPPPTDFSPRSPTGSWPTTSAATSGTTGCPPRPGPSAGSRTSGWTWAC
;
A
#
# COMPACT_ATOMS: atom_id res chain seq x y z
N MET A 1 -15.02 -5.72 -27.63
CA MET A 1 -14.99 -5.69 -26.15
C MET A 1 -13.79 -4.92 -25.58
N ARG A 2 -12.55 -5.40 -25.63
CA ARG A 2 -11.39 -4.59 -25.16
C ARG A 2 -11.15 -3.35 -26.03
N ASP A 3 -11.46 -3.43 -27.32
CA ASP A 3 -11.28 -2.30 -28.26
C ASP A 3 -12.17 -1.09 -27.95
N GLU A 4 -13.34 -1.31 -27.33
CA GLU A 4 -14.29 -0.23 -27.01
C GLU A 4 -13.77 0.65 -25.86
N VAL A 5 -13.11 0.05 -24.88
CA VAL A 5 -12.51 0.80 -23.75
C VAL A 5 -11.08 1.26 -24.04
N LYS A 6 -10.47 0.75 -25.12
CA LYS A 6 -9.09 1.09 -25.48
C LYS A 6 -8.82 2.60 -25.58
N PRO A 7 -9.68 3.43 -26.22
CA PRO A 7 -9.46 4.88 -26.25
C PRO A 7 -9.40 5.50 -24.86
N LEU A 8 -10.26 5.05 -23.94
CA LEU A 8 -10.25 5.49 -22.55
C LEU A 8 -8.97 5.07 -21.84
N LEU A 9 -8.54 3.81 -21.98
CA LEU A 9 -7.34 3.30 -21.32
C LEU A 9 -6.07 4.00 -21.81
N ASP A 10 -5.96 4.20 -23.13
CA ASP A 10 -4.84 4.92 -23.74
C ASP A 10 -4.79 6.38 -23.26
N ARG A 11 -5.95 7.05 -23.21
CA ARG A 11 -6.04 8.43 -22.76
C ARG A 11 -5.75 8.58 -21.26
N LEU A 12 -6.32 7.71 -20.44
CA LEU A 12 -6.05 7.66 -18.99
C LEU A 12 -4.57 7.46 -18.73
N LEU A 13 -3.94 6.51 -19.41
CA LEU A 13 -2.52 6.23 -19.26
C LEU A 13 -1.66 7.46 -19.65
N ALA A 14 -1.97 8.09 -20.78
CA ALA A 14 -1.27 9.29 -21.23
C ALA A 14 -1.39 10.44 -20.21
N ASP A 15 -2.62 10.78 -19.81
CA ASP A 15 -2.90 11.90 -18.91
C ASP A 15 -2.32 11.66 -17.50
N VAL A 16 -2.36 10.42 -17.00
CA VAL A 16 -1.75 10.07 -15.71
C VAL A 16 -0.23 10.17 -15.75
N ARG A 17 0.42 9.74 -16.83
CA ARG A 17 1.88 9.84 -16.99
C ARG A 17 2.36 11.29 -17.06
N GLU A 18 1.54 12.20 -17.58
CA GLU A 18 1.85 13.63 -17.56
C GLU A 18 1.67 14.24 -16.16
N ALA A 19 0.63 13.82 -15.44
CA ALA A 19 0.30 14.38 -14.13
C ALA A 19 1.16 13.85 -12.97
N LEU A 20 1.62 12.60 -13.06
CA LEU A 20 2.22 11.85 -11.95
C LEU A 20 3.47 11.08 -12.38
N PRO A 21 4.42 10.85 -11.45
CA PRO A 21 5.56 9.96 -11.69
C PRO A 21 5.11 8.49 -11.64
N LEU A 22 4.36 8.07 -12.67
CA LEU A 22 3.83 6.72 -12.82
C LEU A 22 4.97 5.70 -12.95
N GLU A 23 4.85 4.60 -12.20
CA GLU A 23 5.77 3.46 -12.26
C GLU A 23 5.13 2.30 -13.02
N THR A 24 3.87 2.00 -12.73
CA THR A 24 3.12 0.93 -13.39
C THR A 24 1.61 1.19 -13.30
N MET A 25 0.85 0.68 -14.26
CA MET A 25 -0.61 0.77 -14.30
C MET A 25 -1.21 -0.56 -14.76
N TRP A 26 -2.20 -1.03 -14.00
CA TRP A 26 -2.86 -2.30 -14.21
C TRP A 26 -4.38 -2.12 -14.22
N ALA A 27 -5.07 -2.95 -14.99
CA ALA A 27 -6.49 -3.21 -14.77
C ALA A 27 -6.65 -4.51 -13.97
N HIS A 28 -7.68 -4.56 -13.13
CA HIS A 28 -8.14 -5.77 -12.46
C HIS A 28 -9.65 -5.96 -12.66
N GLY A 29 -10.25 -6.88 -11.90
CA GLY A 29 -11.67 -7.15 -11.97
C GLY A 29 -12.08 -7.63 -13.36
N SER A 30 -13.27 -7.22 -13.79
CA SER A 30 -13.90 -7.85 -14.95
C SER A 30 -13.19 -7.61 -16.29
N LEU A 31 -12.45 -6.50 -16.42
CA LEU A 31 -11.67 -6.22 -17.62
C LEU A 31 -10.47 -7.17 -17.75
N ALA A 32 -9.79 -7.44 -16.63
CA ALA A 32 -8.65 -8.33 -16.61
C ALA A 32 -9.07 -9.80 -16.76
N LEU A 33 -10.16 -10.19 -16.11
CA LEU A 33 -10.70 -11.55 -16.13
C LEU A 33 -11.45 -11.91 -17.43
N GLY A 34 -11.77 -10.93 -18.28
CA GLY A 34 -12.35 -11.15 -19.61
C GLY A 34 -13.87 -11.28 -19.62
N ASP A 35 -14.55 -10.97 -18.52
CA ASP A 35 -16.01 -10.94 -18.36
C ASP A 35 -16.58 -9.51 -18.35
N TYR A 36 -15.80 -8.53 -18.82
CA TYR A 36 -16.22 -7.14 -18.94
C TYR A 36 -17.42 -6.98 -19.90
N GLN A 37 -18.45 -6.29 -19.40
CA GLN A 37 -19.65 -5.94 -20.15
C GLN A 37 -19.76 -4.40 -20.26
N PRO A 38 -19.68 -3.85 -21.48
CA PRO A 38 -19.85 -2.41 -21.71
C PRO A 38 -21.13 -1.87 -21.06
N GLY A 39 -20.99 -0.77 -20.32
CA GLY A 39 -22.10 -0.12 -19.61
C GLY A 39 -22.64 -0.85 -18.37
N ARG A 40 -22.23 -2.09 -18.11
CA ARG A 40 -22.61 -2.85 -16.91
C ARG A 40 -21.48 -2.99 -15.91
N SER A 41 -20.31 -3.40 -16.38
CA SER A 41 -19.12 -3.61 -15.57
C SER A 41 -18.45 -2.30 -15.20
N ASP A 42 -17.86 -2.26 -14.01
CA ASP A 42 -16.93 -1.22 -13.61
C ASP A 42 -15.55 -1.45 -14.25
N LEU A 43 -14.80 -0.38 -14.45
CA LEU A 43 -13.43 -0.39 -14.94
C LEU A 43 -12.48 -0.13 -13.79
N ASP A 44 -11.96 -1.19 -13.19
CA ASP A 44 -11.12 -1.08 -12.01
C ASP A 44 -9.62 -1.03 -12.37
N MET A 45 -9.02 0.12 -12.07
CA MET A 45 -7.64 0.46 -12.38
C MET A 45 -6.80 0.66 -11.12
N VAL A 46 -5.54 0.26 -11.16
CA VAL A 46 -4.54 0.60 -10.15
C VAL A 46 -3.34 1.25 -10.83
N ALA A 47 -2.99 2.44 -10.36
CA ALA A 47 -1.81 3.17 -10.78
C ALA A 47 -0.83 3.28 -9.61
N VAL A 48 0.38 2.77 -9.78
CA VAL A 48 1.45 2.92 -8.78
C VAL A 48 2.32 4.11 -9.16
N VAL A 49 2.50 5.02 -8.21
CA VAL A 49 3.34 6.21 -8.34
C VAL A 49 4.57 6.12 -7.45
N ARG A 50 5.69 6.68 -7.91
CA ARG A 50 6.98 6.58 -7.20
C ARG A 50 7.03 7.36 -5.89
N SER A 51 6.27 8.45 -5.79
CA SER A 51 6.29 9.38 -4.67
C SER A 51 4.89 9.74 -4.20
N GLU A 52 4.79 10.30 -2.99
CA GLU A 52 3.54 10.84 -2.46
C GLU A 52 2.92 11.86 -3.41
N ILE A 53 1.58 11.90 -3.42
CA ILE A 53 0.80 12.76 -4.29
C ILE A 53 0.61 14.10 -3.59
N THR A 54 1.21 15.15 -4.14
CA THR A 54 1.05 16.51 -3.64
C THR A 54 -0.38 17.03 -3.85
N PRO A 55 -0.83 18.05 -3.09
CA PRO A 55 -2.16 18.66 -3.30
C PRO A 55 -2.39 19.15 -4.74
N ALA A 56 -1.35 19.72 -5.37
CA ALA A 56 -1.41 20.16 -6.77
C ALA A 56 -1.59 18.99 -7.74
N GLN A 57 -0.90 17.87 -7.51
CA GLN A 57 -1.08 16.64 -8.30
C GLN A 57 -2.47 16.04 -8.07
N ARG A 58 -2.97 16.01 -6.83
CA ARG A 58 -4.34 15.58 -6.52
C ARG A 58 -5.38 16.39 -7.31
N GLN A 59 -5.20 17.71 -7.40
CA GLN A 59 -6.07 18.56 -8.21
C GLN A 59 -6.00 18.20 -9.70
N ARG A 60 -4.79 18.00 -10.25
CA ARG A 60 -4.60 17.58 -11.64
C ARG A 60 -5.27 16.23 -11.93
N VAL A 61 -5.15 15.27 -11.03
CA VAL A 61 -5.84 13.96 -11.11
C VAL A 61 -7.36 14.14 -11.09
N GLY A 62 -7.89 15.01 -10.24
CA GLY A 62 -9.32 15.29 -10.24
C GLY A 62 -9.79 15.92 -11.56
N LEU A 63 -8.99 16.82 -12.13
CA LEU A 63 -9.33 17.48 -13.40
C LEU A 63 -9.22 16.53 -14.59
N LEU A 64 -8.21 15.66 -14.67
CA LEU A 64 -8.08 14.71 -15.78
C LEU A 64 -9.25 13.73 -15.78
N HIS A 65 -9.65 13.20 -14.62
CA HIS A 65 -10.80 12.28 -14.56
C HIS A 65 -12.12 12.95 -14.92
N LYS A 66 -12.31 14.21 -14.52
CA LYS A 66 -13.48 14.99 -14.94
C LYS A 66 -13.52 15.21 -16.44
N LYS A 67 -12.37 15.43 -17.09
CA LYS A 67 -12.27 15.53 -18.55
C LYS A 67 -12.61 14.20 -19.21
N LEU A 68 -12.04 13.09 -18.71
CA LEU A 68 -12.36 11.75 -19.21
C LEU A 68 -13.86 11.45 -19.11
N ASP A 69 -14.50 11.73 -17.96
CA ASP A 69 -15.95 11.52 -17.76
C ASP A 69 -16.82 12.40 -18.66
N ALA A 70 -16.33 13.58 -19.05
CA ALA A 70 -17.03 14.47 -19.99
C ALA A 70 -16.87 14.04 -21.45
N ASP A 71 -15.69 13.53 -21.81
CA ASP A 71 -15.33 13.26 -23.21
C ASP A 71 -15.66 11.82 -23.63
N LEU A 72 -15.66 10.86 -22.69
CA LEU A 72 -15.78 9.43 -22.97
C LEU A 72 -16.87 8.78 -22.09
N PRO A 73 -17.94 8.22 -22.68
CA PRO A 73 -19.03 7.58 -21.93
C PRO A 73 -18.57 6.45 -20.99
N GLU A 74 -17.53 5.71 -21.39
CA GLU A 74 -16.98 4.58 -20.65
C GLU A 74 -16.36 4.99 -19.32
N ALA A 75 -15.94 6.27 -19.19
CA ALA A 75 -15.34 6.78 -17.96
C ALA A 75 -16.34 6.93 -16.81
N ALA A 76 -17.65 6.85 -17.08
CA ALA A 76 -18.69 6.92 -16.06
C ALA A 76 -18.56 5.84 -14.97
N LYS A 77 -17.97 4.69 -15.32
CA LYS A 77 -17.72 3.56 -14.41
C LYS A 77 -16.23 3.32 -14.15
N LEU A 78 -15.40 4.30 -14.44
CA LEU A 78 -13.97 4.24 -14.16
C LEU A 78 -13.71 4.38 -12.67
N HIS A 79 -13.06 3.37 -12.09
CA HIS A 79 -12.47 3.41 -10.77
C HIS A 79 -10.95 3.34 -10.90
N CYS A 80 -10.22 4.20 -10.21
CA CYS A 80 -8.76 4.22 -10.28
C CYS A 80 -8.14 4.54 -8.92
N SER A 81 -7.41 3.59 -8.35
CA SER A 81 -6.66 3.78 -7.11
C SER A 81 -5.20 4.11 -7.41
N TYR A 82 -4.72 5.19 -6.78
CA TYR A 82 -3.34 5.67 -6.90
C TYR A 82 -2.53 5.27 -5.66
N MET A 83 -1.73 4.22 -5.80
CA MET A 83 -0.91 3.69 -4.70
C MET A 83 0.50 4.28 -4.75
N VAL A 84 1.05 4.65 -3.60
CA VAL A 84 2.43 5.12 -3.51
C VAL A 84 3.36 3.92 -3.33
N ARG A 85 4.45 3.88 -4.10
CA ARG A 85 5.41 2.76 -4.13
C ARG A 85 5.90 2.33 -2.74
N SER A 86 6.18 3.30 -1.87
CA SER A 86 6.66 3.07 -0.50
C SER A 86 5.61 2.46 0.44
N THR A 87 4.32 2.54 0.11
CA THR A 87 3.22 2.07 0.98
C THR A 87 2.54 0.82 0.45
N LEU A 88 3.03 0.22 -0.65
CA LEU A 88 2.41 -0.97 -1.25
C LEU A 88 2.34 -2.18 -0.32
N ALA A 89 3.34 -2.36 0.55
CA ALA A 89 3.38 -3.45 1.52
C ALA A 89 2.36 -3.28 2.64
N ASP A 90 1.93 -2.05 2.91
CA ASP A 90 0.94 -1.75 3.94
C ASP A 90 -0.47 -1.99 3.38
N THR A 91 -1.14 -3.00 3.91
CA THR A 91 -2.52 -3.34 3.51
C THR A 91 -3.57 -2.41 4.11
N GLY A 92 -3.23 -1.68 5.17
CA GLY A 92 -4.11 -0.69 5.81
C GLY A 92 -3.96 0.73 5.25
N ALA A 93 -2.98 0.96 4.38
CA ALA A 93 -2.76 2.26 3.77
C ALA A 93 -4.00 2.72 2.98
N ARG A 94 -4.39 3.97 3.20
CA ARG A 94 -5.42 4.63 2.41
C ARG A 94 -4.78 5.31 1.20
N HIS A 95 -5.42 5.12 0.06
CA HIS A 95 -4.94 5.58 -1.23
C HIS A 95 -5.94 6.53 -1.87
N LEU A 96 -5.42 7.55 -2.54
CA LEU A 96 -6.24 8.42 -3.37
C LEU A 96 -6.91 7.56 -4.44
N THR A 97 -8.23 7.60 -4.50
CA THR A 97 -9.03 6.79 -5.40
C THR A 97 -10.06 7.66 -6.08
N TRP A 98 -10.10 7.61 -7.41
CA TRP A 98 -11.23 8.09 -8.18
C TRP A 98 -12.30 6.99 -8.21
N ALA A 99 -13.48 7.28 -7.68
CA ALA A 99 -14.63 6.41 -7.75
C ALA A 99 -15.91 7.24 -7.71
N HIS A 100 -16.99 6.74 -8.33
CA HIS A 100 -18.28 7.43 -8.35
C HIS A 100 -18.17 8.93 -8.72
N ARG A 101 -17.31 9.23 -9.71
CA ARG A 101 -17.04 10.59 -10.24
C ARG A 101 -16.45 11.59 -9.25
N HIS A 102 -15.78 11.14 -8.19
CA HIS A 102 -15.07 12.02 -7.27
C HIS A 102 -13.81 11.37 -6.68
N LEU A 103 -12.95 12.20 -6.09
CA LEU A 103 -11.75 11.74 -5.38
C LEU A 103 -12.07 11.47 -3.92
N GLN A 104 -11.69 10.30 -3.45
CA GLN A 104 -11.83 9.84 -2.07
C GLN A 104 -10.58 9.07 -1.63
N GLU A 105 -10.43 8.84 -0.33
CA GLU A 105 -9.39 7.95 0.19
C GLU A 105 -9.99 6.58 0.50
N ARG A 106 -9.44 5.52 -0.05
CA ARG A 106 -9.89 4.14 0.18
C ARG A 106 -8.70 3.22 0.34
N ASP A 107 -8.84 2.18 1.14
CA ASP A 107 -7.95 1.04 1.09
C ASP A 107 -8.15 0.26 -0.22
N VAL A 108 -7.08 -0.37 -0.71
CA VAL A 108 -7.21 -1.39 -1.75
C VAL A 108 -7.42 -2.71 -1.04
N THR A 109 -8.65 -3.21 -1.12
CA THR A 109 -9.12 -4.36 -0.33
C THR A 109 -8.25 -5.62 -0.56
N PRO A 110 -8.22 -6.55 0.41
CA PRO A 110 -7.54 -7.84 0.23
C PRO A 110 -8.02 -8.62 -1.01
N VAL A 111 -9.29 -8.45 -1.40
CA VAL A 111 -9.88 -9.06 -2.60
C VAL A 111 -9.24 -8.48 -3.86
N SER A 112 -9.24 -7.15 -4.02
CA SER A 112 -8.62 -6.47 -5.18
C SER A 112 -7.13 -6.80 -5.30
N ARG A 113 -6.42 -6.86 -4.17
CA ARG A 113 -5.00 -7.28 -4.15
C ARG A 113 -4.80 -8.73 -4.58
N ARG A 114 -5.75 -9.62 -4.26
CA ARG A 114 -5.71 -11.02 -4.72
C ARG A 114 -5.97 -11.08 -6.22
N GLU A 115 -6.98 -10.38 -6.72
CA GLU A 115 -7.30 -10.32 -8.15
C GLU A 115 -6.07 -9.88 -8.97
N LEU A 116 -5.40 -8.81 -8.55
CA LEU A 116 -4.16 -8.33 -9.18
C LEU A 116 -3.04 -9.38 -9.24
N ARG A 117 -2.98 -10.34 -8.31
CA ARG A 117 -2.00 -11.44 -8.36
C ARG A 117 -2.44 -12.61 -9.23
N THR A 118 -3.73 -12.73 -9.50
CA THR A 118 -4.32 -13.93 -10.13
C THR A 118 -4.67 -13.69 -11.60
N GLY A 119 -4.99 -12.46 -11.96
CA GLY A 119 -5.32 -12.06 -13.32
C GLY A 119 -5.35 -10.54 -13.41
N ASP A 120 -4.22 -9.94 -13.75
CA ASP A 120 -4.11 -8.54 -14.11
C ASP A 120 -4.03 -8.36 -15.62
N LEU A 121 -4.35 -7.15 -16.06
CA LEU A 121 -3.97 -6.66 -17.38
C LEU A 121 -3.02 -5.48 -17.20
N SER A 122 -1.74 -5.73 -17.45
CA SER A 122 -0.71 -4.69 -17.41
C SER A 122 -0.83 -3.76 -18.63
N LEU A 123 -1.17 -2.49 -18.37
CA LEU A 123 -1.22 -1.45 -19.39
C LEU A 123 0.13 -0.76 -19.56
N PHE A 124 0.90 -0.65 -18.47
CA PHE A 124 2.21 -0.01 -18.46
C PHE A 124 3.05 -0.54 -17.30
N GLY A 125 4.35 -0.74 -17.52
CA GLY A 125 5.27 -1.23 -16.49
C GLY A 125 5.21 -2.75 -16.29
N PRO A 126 5.97 -3.27 -15.31
CA PRO A 126 5.97 -4.70 -15.00
C PRO A 126 4.64 -5.15 -14.38
N PRO A 127 4.28 -6.44 -14.49
CA PRO A 127 3.09 -6.99 -13.88
C PRO A 127 3.19 -7.01 -12.35
N PRO A 128 2.05 -7.07 -11.63
CA PRO A 128 2.01 -7.10 -10.16
C PRO A 128 2.86 -8.21 -9.53
N THR A 129 2.98 -9.37 -10.19
CA THR A 129 3.77 -10.51 -9.70
C THR A 129 5.26 -10.22 -9.65
N ASP A 130 5.76 -9.43 -10.60
CA ASP A 130 7.17 -9.05 -10.71
C ASP A 130 7.45 -7.75 -9.96
N PHE A 131 6.39 -7.11 -9.46
CA PHE A 131 6.45 -5.83 -8.80
C PHE A 131 6.61 -5.99 -7.28
N SER A 132 7.82 -6.37 -6.86
CA SER A 132 8.16 -6.50 -5.43
C SER A 132 7.84 -5.20 -4.69
N PRO A 133 7.06 -5.22 -3.59
CA PRO A 133 6.88 -4.02 -2.78
C PRO A 133 8.24 -3.57 -2.26
N ARG A 134 8.56 -2.28 -2.38
CA ARG A 134 9.68 -1.73 -1.63
C ARG A 134 9.25 -1.76 -0.18
N SER A 135 9.99 -2.47 0.69
CA SER A 135 9.73 -2.42 2.12
C SER A 135 9.74 -0.96 2.57
N PRO A 136 8.72 -0.47 3.28
CA PRO A 136 8.78 0.87 3.85
C PRO A 136 10.03 0.92 4.73
N THR A 137 10.93 1.88 4.47
CA THR A 137 11.99 2.23 5.42
C THR A 137 11.35 2.99 6.57
N GLY A 138 10.67 2.25 7.43
CA GLY A 138 10.03 2.74 8.65
C GLY A 138 10.15 1.66 9.70
N SER A 139 11.06 1.84 10.64
CA SER A 139 11.17 1.02 11.83
C SER A 139 9.81 0.96 12.53
N TRP A 140 9.24 -0.23 12.67
CA TRP A 140 8.19 -0.44 13.66
C TRP A 140 8.74 -0.03 15.03
N PRO A 141 8.03 0.76 15.85
CA PRO A 141 8.38 0.82 17.26
C PRO A 141 8.18 -0.60 17.80
N THR A 142 9.28 -1.29 18.11
CA THR A 142 9.21 -2.50 18.92
C THR A 142 8.64 -2.07 20.27
N THR A 143 7.33 -2.22 20.45
CA THR A 143 6.74 -2.18 21.78
C THR A 143 7.20 -3.43 22.51
N SER A 144 8.41 -3.37 23.07
CA SER A 144 8.79 -4.29 24.15
C SER A 144 7.95 -3.94 25.36
N ALA A 145 6.87 -4.69 25.57
CA ALA A 145 6.15 -4.73 26.83
C ALA A 145 6.26 -6.14 27.42
N ALA A 146 7.14 -6.25 28.44
CA ALA A 146 7.16 -7.14 29.60
C ALA A 146 7.11 -8.67 29.36
N THR A 147 7.90 -9.50 30.06
CA THR A 147 7.76 -9.71 31.51
C THR A 147 8.99 -10.43 32.10
N SER A 148 9.48 -9.91 33.21
CA SER A 148 10.17 -10.55 34.35
C SER A 148 11.24 -11.62 34.11
N GLY A 149 12.47 -11.29 34.54
CA GLY A 149 13.55 -12.26 34.76
C GLY A 149 14.65 -11.69 35.66
N THR A 150 14.43 -11.80 36.96
CA THR A 150 15.43 -11.99 38.02
C THR A 150 16.61 -11.01 38.14
N THR A 151 16.53 -10.21 39.20
CA THR A 151 17.61 -9.47 39.85
C THR A 151 18.88 -10.31 40.01
N GLY A 152 19.95 -9.96 39.31
CA GLY A 152 21.30 -10.48 39.54
C GLY A 152 22.23 -9.32 39.90
N CYS A 153 22.54 -9.18 41.20
CA CYS A 153 23.54 -8.23 41.70
C CYS A 153 24.92 -8.50 41.09
N PRO A 154 25.71 -7.48 40.74
CA PRO A 154 27.12 -7.66 40.42
C PRO A 154 27.97 -7.88 41.70
N PRO A 155 29.06 -8.67 41.63
CA PRO A 155 29.90 -8.94 42.80
C PRO A 155 30.80 -7.74 43.14
N ARG A 156 30.97 -7.48 44.44
CA ARG A 156 32.00 -6.55 44.97
C ARG A 156 33.34 -7.28 45.14
N PRO A 157 34.47 -6.61 44.92
CA PRO A 157 35.79 -7.16 45.22
C PRO A 157 36.07 -7.11 46.73
N GLY A 158 36.71 -8.18 47.23
CA GLY A 158 37.04 -8.34 48.65
C GLY A 158 38.25 -7.51 49.12
N PRO A 159 38.46 -7.46 50.44
CA PRO A 159 39.79 -7.78 50.95
C PRO A 159 39.78 -8.70 52.19
N SER A 160 40.67 -9.69 52.12
CA SER A 160 41.67 -10.10 53.12
C SER A 160 41.36 -10.03 54.63
N ALA A 161 41.41 -11.24 55.22
CA ALA A 161 42.08 -11.63 56.47
C ALA A 161 41.70 -10.93 57.80
N GLY A 162 41.22 -11.73 58.76
CA GLY A 162 41.28 -11.36 60.17
C GLY A 162 40.32 -12.09 61.10
N SER A 163 40.66 -13.34 61.44
CA SER A 163 40.65 -13.89 62.80
C SER A 163 39.50 -13.58 63.79
N ARG A 164 38.98 -14.69 64.35
CA ARG A 164 38.57 -14.92 65.75
C ARG A 164 37.08 -14.81 66.14
N THR A 165 36.55 -16.02 66.38
CA THR A 165 35.85 -16.52 67.57
C THR A 165 34.44 -16.05 67.91
N SER A 166 33.63 -17.08 68.21
CA SER A 166 32.48 -17.14 69.14
C SER A 166 31.27 -16.28 68.77
N GLY A 167 30.04 -16.78 68.69
CA GLY A 167 29.43 -18.04 69.08
C GLY A 167 27.92 -17.79 69.22
N TRP A 168 27.14 -18.87 69.36
CA TRP A 168 25.71 -18.91 69.78
C TRP A 168 24.69 -18.43 68.73
N THR A 169 23.55 -19.04 68.45
CA THR A 169 22.87 -20.33 68.71
C THR A 169 21.61 -20.26 67.82
N TRP A 170 21.18 -21.34 67.17
CA TRP A 170 19.87 -21.44 66.51
C TRP A 170 19.00 -22.47 67.24
N ALA A 171 17.75 -22.10 67.48
CA ALA A 171 16.59 -22.93 67.86
C ALA A 171 15.37 -22.18 67.30
N CYS A 172 14.35 -22.74 66.66
CA CYS A 172 13.94 -24.11 66.34
C CYS A 172 13.47 -24.16 64.87
#